data_AF-A0A2G4RCE2-F1
#
_entry.id   AF-A0A2G4RCE2-F1
#
_cell.length_a   1.000
_cell.length_b   1.000
_cell.length_c   1.000
_cell.angle_alpha   90.00
_cell.angle_beta   90.00
_cell.angle_gamma   90.00
#
_symmetry.space_group_name_H-M   'P 1'
#
loop_
_entity.id
_entity.type
_entity.pdbx_description
1 polymer ?
#
loop_
_entity_poly.entity_id
_entity_poly.type
_entity_poly.pdbx_seq_one_letter_code
_entity_poly.pdbx_strand_id
1 'polypeptide(L)'
;MTKYFGKLRDGEVMDKACAWCDRLYHTPTYAPYCSARCQKKAEKALRAVSAEPVSHTTDETRAIRFGLISLVGIAAAGFAMLLLAGPVPLEPPPGHRPPGVPYALNTAPPPPPGLQTQATATTQADIPQLTPAQDMTAYHEGQNARRVWNRWIAGLSGERKRGALFWMQGALHHRTNPCDGTTGFAMGCFQARRHLSPILNRWDDAPDFWLGWNAS
;
A
#
# COMPACT_ATOMS: atom_id res chain seq x y z
N MET A 1 31.33 -5.87 -23.78
CA MET A 1 30.06 -6.47 -23.31
C MET A 1 29.00 -5.38 -23.19
N THR A 2 28.47 -4.91 -24.33
CA THR A 2 27.47 -3.82 -24.37
C THR A 2 26.48 -4.13 -25.48
N LYS A 3 25.58 -5.07 -25.21
CA LYS A 3 24.30 -5.26 -25.89
C LYS A 3 23.28 -5.48 -24.77
N TYR A 4 22.05 -5.00 -24.93
CA TYR A 4 20.95 -4.94 -23.95
C TYR A 4 20.76 -3.61 -23.17
N PHE A 5 20.73 -2.48 -23.89
CA PHE A 5 19.78 -1.43 -23.51
C PHE A 5 18.65 -1.47 -24.53
N GLY A 6 17.58 -2.19 -24.18
CA GLY A 6 16.37 -2.27 -24.98
C GLY A 6 15.74 -0.88 -25.12
N LYS A 7 15.29 -0.56 -26.33
CA LYS A 7 14.37 0.55 -26.60
C LYS A 7 13.16 0.41 -25.66
N LEU A 8 13.15 1.17 -24.57
CA LEU A 8 11.92 1.45 -23.82
C LEU A 8 11.01 2.18 -24.81
N ARG A 9 9.90 1.55 -25.21
CA ARG A 9 8.87 2.21 -26.02
C ARG A 9 8.33 3.37 -25.18
N ASP A 10 8.03 4.51 -25.82
CA ASP A 10 7.60 5.75 -25.14
C ASP A 10 6.43 5.56 -24.15
N GLY A 11 5.62 4.49 -24.31
CA GLY A 11 4.56 4.12 -23.37
C GLY A 11 5.02 3.63 -21.99
N GLU A 12 6.19 2.98 -21.86
CA GLU A 12 6.61 2.37 -20.58
C GLU A 12 7.20 3.42 -19.60
N VAL A 13 7.68 4.55 -20.13
CA VAL A 13 8.18 5.68 -19.33
C VAL A 13 7.01 6.46 -18.70
N MET A 14 5.88 6.58 -19.41
CA MET A 14 4.66 7.21 -18.90
C MET A 14 4.07 6.44 -17.71
N ASP A 15 4.06 5.10 -17.77
CA ASP A 15 3.44 4.24 -16.75
C ASP A 15 4.09 4.40 -15.36
N LYS A 16 5.43 4.46 -15.31
CA LYS A 16 6.18 4.59 -14.05
C LYS A 16 6.20 6.01 -13.50
N ALA A 17 6.19 7.03 -14.37
CA ALA A 17 6.19 8.43 -13.94
C ALA A 17 4.83 8.85 -13.34
N CYS A 18 3.75 8.15 -13.69
CA CYS A 18 2.37 8.49 -13.34
C CYS A 18 1.66 7.53 -12.38
N ALA A 19 2.36 6.53 -11.83
CA ALA A 19 1.79 5.63 -10.82
C ALA A 19 1.20 6.34 -9.57
N TRP A 20 1.56 7.61 -9.34
CA TRP A 20 0.97 8.43 -8.28
C TRP A 20 -0.44 8.96 -8.63
N CYS A 21 -0.75 9.10 -9.92
CA CYS A 21 -2.00 9.63 -10.44
C CYS A 21 -3.09 8.58 -10.61
N ASP A 22 -2.71 7.33 -10.84
CA ASP A 22 -3.64 6.19 -10.92
C ASP A 22 -4.49 6.05 -9.63
N ARG A 23 -3.95 6.54 -8.50
CA ARG A 23 -4.63 6.53 -7.19
C ARG A 23 -5.67 7.64 -6.98
N LEU A 24 -5.66 8.68 -7.80
CA LEU A 24 -6.53 9.88 -7.69
C LEU A 24 -7.47 10.05 -8.90
N TYR A 25 -7.40 9.16 -9.87
CA TYR A 25 -8.16 9.26 -11.12
C TYR A 25 -9.67 9.11 -10.94
N HIS A 26 -10.12 8.51 -9.83
CA HIS A 26 -11.54 8.29 -9.55
C HIS A 26 -12.27 9.51 -8.95
N THR A 27 -11.57 10.62 -8.67
CA THR A 27 -12.21 11.87 -8.25
C THR A 27 -12.17 12.90 -9.39
N PRO A 28 -13.33 13.31 -9.96
CA PRO A 28 -13.38 14.18 -11.13
C PRO A 28 -12.76 15.57 -10.89
N THR A 29 -12.61 15.97 -9.64
CA THR A 29 -11.95 17.21 -9.22
C THR A 29 -10.42 17.21 -9.39
N TYR A 30 -9.78 16.03 -9.44
CA TYR A 30 -8.31 15.92 -9.46
C TYR A 30 -7.73 15.47 -10.81
N ALA A 31 -8.58 15.00 -11.74
CA ALA A 31 -8.19 14.61 -13.09
C ALA A 31 -7.34 15.69 -13.83
N PRO A 32 -7.70 16.99 -13.84
CA PRO A 32 -6.91 17.99 -14.56
C PRO A 32 -5.57 18.34 -13.89
N TYR A 33 -5.45 18.13 -12.58
CA TYR A 33 -4.19 18.37 -11.85
C TYR A 33 -3.19 17.24 -12.04
N CYS A 34 -3.68 16.03 -12.23
CA CYS A 34 -2.83 14.87 -12.44
C CYS A 34 -2.15 14.88 -13.80
N SER A 35 -2.87 15.24 -14.87
CA SER A 35 -2.30 15.34 -16.22
C SER A 35 -1.19 16.39 -16.32
N ALA A 36 -1.37 17.58 -15.75
CA ALA A 36 -0.38 18.66 -15.81
C ALA A 36 0.92 18.32 -15.08
N ARG A 37 0.83 17.69 -13.90
CA ARG A 37 2.03 17.34 -13.09
C ARG A 37 2.74 16.10 -13.65
N CYS A 38 1.99 15.14 -14.19
CA CYS A 38 2.53 14.00 -14.91
C CYS A 38 3.27 14.43 -16.17
N GLN A 39 2.66 15.28 -17.00
CA GLN A 39 3.26 15.77 -18.24
C GLN A 39 4.59 16.49 -17.95
N LYS A 40 4.65 17.36 -16.95
CA LYS A 40 5.90 18.06 -16.57
C LYS A 40 7.00 17.10 -16.12
N LYS A 41 6.64 16.00 -15.46
CA LYS A 41 7.59 14.99 -14.96
C LYS A 41 8.05 14.06 -16.08
N ALA A 42 7.14 13.67 -16.98
CA ALA A 42 7.42 12.90 -18.18
C ALA A 42 8.32 13.69 -19.15
N GLU A 43 8.02 14.97 -19.42
CA GLU A 43 8.89 15.85 -20.22
C GLU A 43 10.28 16.00 -19.61
N LYS A 44 10.37 16.13 -18.27
CA LYS A 44 11.67 16.18 -17.58
C LYS A 44 12.46 14.88 -17.72
N ALA A 45 11.79 13.72 -17.60
CA ALA A 45 12.42 12.42 -17.79
C ALA A 45 12.86 12.21 -19.25
N LEU A 46 12.01 12.60 -20.21
CA LEU A 46 12.32 12.51 -21.63
C LEU A 46 13.54 13.38 -21.99
N ARG A 47 13.60 14.62 -21.49
CA ARG A 47 14.76 15.50 -21.66
C ARG A 47 16.05 14.94 -21.06
N ALA A 48 15.95 14.21 -19.94
CA ALA A 48 17.12 13.57 -19.32
C ALA A 48 17.65 12.39 -20.14
N VAL A 49 16.77 11.70 -20.89
CA VAL A 49 17.14 10.57 -21.76
C VAL A 49 17.55 11.04 -23.16
N SER A 50 16.96 12.13 -23.67
CA SER A 50 17.26 12.68 -24.99
C SER A 50 18.45 13.64 -25.01
N ALA A 51 18.94 14.07 -23.84
CA ALA A 51 20.24 14.72 -23.76
C ALA A 51 21.29 13.69 -24.20
N GLU A 52 21.87 13.91 -25.39
CA GLU A 52 22.92 13.04 -25.94
C GLU A 52 23.97 12.74 -24.88
N PRO A 53 24.47 11.50 -24.79
CA PRO A 53 25.56 11.17 -23.90
C PRO A 53 26.74 12.06 -24.28
N VAL A 54 27.03 13.04 -23.43
CA VAL A 54 28.17 13.94 -23.59
C VAL A 54 29.40 13.05 -23.75
N SER A 55 29.98 13.07 -24.95
CA SER A 55 31.12 12.25 -25.33
C SER A 55 32.21 12.32 -24.26
N HIS A 56 32.49 11.16 -23.67
CA HIS A 56 33.44 10.90 -22.58
C HIS A 56 34.91 11.08 -23.01
N THR A 57 35.22 12.01 -23.91
CA THR A 57 36.60 12.28 -24.37
C THR A 57 37.28 13.44 -23.64
N THR A 58 36.65 13.99 -22.58
CA THR A 58 37.21 15.02 -21.68
C THR A 58 37.13 14.61 -20.21
N ASP A 59 37.31 13.31 -19.94
CA ASP A 59 36.99 12.68 -18.65
C ASP A 59 38.00 12.97 -17.53
N GLU A 60 39.28 13.25 -17.84
CA GLU A 60 40.27 13.48 -16.78
C GLU A 60 40.19 14.88 -16.15
N THR A 61 39.84 15.92 -16.93
CA THR A 61 39.83 17.30 -16.39
C THR A 61 38.53 17.64 -15.66
N ARG A 62 37.45 16.90 -15.92
CA ARG A 62 36.11 17.19 -15.36
C ARG A 62 35.90 16.56 -13.99
N ALA A 63 36.45 15.35 -13.75
CA ALA A 63 36.37 14.68 -12.46
C ALA A 63 37.02 15.52 -11.33
N ILE A 64 38.16 16.17 -11.62
CA ILE A 64 38.87 17.03 -10.66
C ILE A 64 38.05 18.29 -10.34
N ARG A 65 37.42 18.92 -11.34
CA ARG A 65 36.61 20.14 -11.13
C ARG A 65 35.31 19.86 -10.38
N PHE A 66 34.62 18.77 -10.66
CA PHE A 66 33.39 18.42 -9.93
C PHE A 66 33.68 17.95 -8.50
N GLY A 67 34.79 17.25 -8.27
CA GLY A 67 35.23 16.88 -6.92
C GLY A 67 35.45 18.10 -6.02
N LEU A 68 36.16 19.12 -6.52
CA LEU A 68 36.44 20.35 -5.77
C LEU A 68 35.17 21.16 -5.46
N ILE A 69 34.25 21.31 -6.42
CA ILE A 69 33.00 22.05 -6.20
C ILE A 69 32.11 21.33 -5.18
N SER A 70 32.04 19.99 -5.23
CA SER A 70 31.24 19.23 -4.26
C SER A 70 31.82 19.29 -2.85
N LEU A 71 33.14 19.32 -2.71
CA LEU A 71 33.80 19.37 -1.39
C LEU A 71 33.60 20.74 -0.73
N VAL A 72 33.68 21.83 -1.50
CA VAL A 72 33.39 23.19 -1.01
C VAL A 72 31.91 23.33 -0.62
N GLY A 73 30.98 22.75 -1.38
CA GLY A 73 29.56 22.75 -1.04
C GLY A 73 29.24 22.01 0.27
N ILE A 74 29.85 20.85 0.50
CA ILE A 74 29.68 20.09 1.74
C ILE A 74 30.28 20.84 2.93
N ALA A 75 31.47 21.45 2.77
CA ALA A 75 32.08 22.24 3.82
C ALA A 75 31.23 23.47 4.20
N ALA A 76 30.69 24.19 3.20
CA ALA A 76 29.84 25.35 3.45
C ALA A 76 28.50 24.97 4.11
N ALA A 77 27.86 23.88 3.67
CA ALA A 77 26.61 23.42 4.27
C ALA A 77 26.81 22.90 5.70
N GLY A 78 27.91 22.19 5.97
CA GLY A 78 28.28 21.76 7.31
C GLY A 78 28.53 22.92 8.26
N PHE A 79 29.23 23.96 7.79
CA PHE A 79 29.51 25.15 8.60
C PHE A 79 28.24 25.98 8.88
N ALA A 80 27.33 26.09 7.91
CA ALA A 80 26.04 26.75 8.11
C ALA A 80 25.14 26.02 9.12
N MET A 81 25.12 24.67 9.07
CA MET A 81 24.40 23.85 10.06
C MET A 81 24.98 24.02 11.47
N LEU A 82 26.31 24.16 11.62
CA LEU A 82 26.93 24.41 12.92
C LEU A 82 26.59 25.80 13.49
N LEU A 83 26.46 26.82 12.63
CA LEU A 83 26.12 28.18 13.06
C LEU A 83 24.63 28.34 13.40
N LEU A 84 23.75 27.54 12.80
CA LEU A 84 22.31 27.54 13.09
C LEU A 84 21.93 26.66 14.29
N ALA A 85 22.82 25.76 14.72
CA ALA A 85 22.69 25.03 15.97
C ALA A 85 22.99 25.98 17.16
N GLY A 86 22.04 26.88 17.45
CA GLY A 86 22.05 27.67 18.67
C GLY A 86 22.12 26.78 19.93
N PRO A 87 22.44 27.37 21.09
CA PRO A 87 22.60 26.62 22.34
C PRO A 87 21.37 25.75 22.61
N VAL A 88 21.60 24.45 22.71
CA VAL A 88 20.57 23.44 22.97
C VAL A 88 19.85 23.82 24.25
N PRO A 89 18.53 24.11 24.21
CA PRO A 89 17.76 24.31 25.42
C PRO A 89 17.79 23.02 26.22
N LEU A 90 18.28 23.08 27.46
CA LEU A 90 18.19 21.99 28.41
C LEU A 90 16.72 21.79 28.76
N GLU A 91 16.06 20.87 28.06
CA GLU A 91 14.69 20.48 28.36
C GLU A 91 14.67 19.70 29.68
N PRO A 92 13.82 20.08 30.66
CA PRO A 92 13.71 19.37 31.93
C PRO A 92 13.12 17.97 31.71
N PRO A 93 13.46 16.99 32.58
CA PRO A 93 13.04 15.61 32.44
C PRO A 93 11.50 15.49 32.54
N PRO A 94 10.86 14.68 31.67
CA PRO A 94 9.42 14.47 31.72
C PRO A 94 9.01 13.71 32.99
N GLY A 95 8.38 14.43 33.91
CA GLY A 95 7.72 13.89 35.07
C GLY A 95 6.46 13.11 34.71
N HIS A 96 6.37 11.92 35.29
CA HIS A 96 5.14 11.28 35.82
C HIS A 96 4.00 11.04 34.82
N ARG A 97 4.02 9.83 34.23
CA ARG A 97 2.80 9.18 33.74
C ARG A 97 2.04 8.57 34.94
N PRO A 98 0.72 8.78 35.03
CA PRO A 98 -0.11 8.12 36.05
C PRO A 98 -0.22 6.61 35.79
N PRO A 99 -0.34 5.79 36.85
CA PRO A 99 -0.55 4.36 36.75
C PRO A 99 -2.01 4.04 36.41
N GLY A 100 -2.21 3.04 35.56
CA GLY A 100 -3.40 2.19 35.62
C GLY A 100 -4.59 2.61 34.77
N VAL A 101 -4.59 2.18 33.51
CA VAL A 101 -5.81 1.57 32.94
C VAL A 101 -5.47 0.13 32.57
N PRO A 102 -6.00 -0.87 33.30
CA PRO A 102 -5.88 -2.25 32.87
C PRO A 102 -6.71 -2.40 31.60
N TYR A 103 -6.04 -2.52 30.46
CA TYR A 103 -6.70 -3.12 29.30
C TYR A 103 -7.04 -4.55 29.72
N ALA A 104 -8.33 -4.78 29.95
CA ALA A 104 -8.87 -6.10 30.14
C ALA A 104 -8.34 -6.98 29.01
N LEU A 105 -7.48 -7.93 29.40
CA LEU A 105 -7.08 -9.06 28.60
C LEU A 105 -8.39 -9.77 28.26
N ASN A 106 -8.91 -9.50 27.06
CA ASN A 106 -10.01 -10.25 26.50
C ASN A 106 -9.55 -11.71 26.42
N THR A 107 -9.90 -12.47 27.44
CA THR A 107 -10.00 -13.92 27.37
C THR A 107 -10.97 -14.21 26.24
N ALA A 108 -10.44 -14.62 25.10
CA ALA A 108 -11.23 -15.21 24.05
C ALA A 108 -12.05 -16.36 24.66
N PRO A 109 -13.38 -16.42 24.43
CA PRO A 109 -14.16 -17.57 24.84
C PRO A 109 -13.59 -18.83 24.17
N PRO A 110 -13.58 -19.98 24.86
CA PRO A 110 -13.18 -21.25 24.26
C PRO A 110 -14.07 -21.53 23.03
N PRO A 111 -13.49 -22.09 21.94
CA PRO A 111 -14.28 -22.51 20.80
C PRO A 111 -15.35 -23.52 21.23
N PRO A 112 -16.60 -23.42 20.74
CA PRO A 112 -17.62 -24.41 21.02
C PRO A 112 -17.16 -25.80 20.54
N PRO A 113 -17.42 -26.88 21.31
CA PRO A 113 -17.19 -28.24 20.86
C PRO A 113 -17.97 -28.51 19.56
N GLY A 114 -17.30 -29.15 18.60
CA GLY A 114 -17.73 -29.30 17.22
C GLY A 114 -19.19 -29.65 16.99
N LEU A 115 -19.83 -28.86 16.12
CA LEU A 115 -20.98 -29.31 15.36
C LEU A 115 -20.45 -30.15 14.20
N GLN A 116 -20.49 -31.47 14.36
CA GLN A 116 -20.36 -32.39 13.24
C GLN A 116 -21.52 -32.13 12.28
N THR A 117 -21.20 -31.67 11.07
CA THR A 117 -22.15 -31.57 9.97
C THR A 117 -22.53 -33.00 9.57
N GLN A 118 -23.69 -33.48 10.03
CA GLN A 118 -24.29 -34.69 9.50
C GLN A 118 -24.76 -34.40 8.06
N ALA A 119 -24.20 -35.12 7.11
CA ALA A 119 -24.66 -35.14 5.73
C ALA A 119 -26.00 -35.86 5.66
N THR A 120 -27.09 -35.10 5.51
CA THR A 120 -28.41 -35.65 5.18
C THR A 120 -28.45 -35.90 3.68
N ALA A 121 -28.41 -37.17 3.28
CA ALA A 121 -28.71 -37.58 1.92
C ALA A 121 -30.24 -37.52 1.73
N THR A 122 -30.72 -36.55 0.95
CA THR A 122 -32.12 -36.43 0.58
C THR A 122 -32.31 -36.80 -0.89
N THR A 123 -33.28 -37.67 -1.13
CA THR A 123 -33.65 -38.27 -2.41
C THR A 123 -33.98 -37.23 -3.48
N GLN A 124 -33.40 -37.46 -4.65
CA GLN A 124 -33.43 -36.65 -5.86
C GLN A 124 -34.81 -36.67 -6.52
N ALA A 125 -35.45 -35.51 -6.62
CA ALA A 125 -36.57 -35.23 -7.53
C ALA A 125 -36.12 -34.11 -8.48
N ASP A 126 -36.50 -34.23 -9.76
CA ASP A 126 -36.10 -33.38 -10.89
C ASP A 126 -35.98 -31.88 -10.56
N ILE A 127 -34.74 -31.44 -10.39
CA ILE A 127 -34.33 -30.03 -10.39
C ILE A 127 -33.33 -29.89 -11.54
N PRO A 128 -33.45 -28.85 -12.40
CA PRO A 128 -32.52 -28.63 -13.50
C PRO A 128 -31.08 -28.71 -12.99
N GLN A 129 -30.28 -29.60 -13.59
CA GLN A 129 -28.88 -29.85 -13.25
C GLN A 129 -28.07 -28.56 -13.22
N LEU A 130 -27.90 -27.97 -12.03
CA LEU A 130 -26.73 -27.15 -11.73
C LEU A 130 -25.53 -28.10 -11.68
N THR A 131 -24.52 -27.82 -12.50
CA THR A 131 -23.26 -28.57 -12.58
C THR A 131 -22.54 -28.59 -11.22
N PRO A 132 -22.50 -29.73 -10.48
CA PRO A 132 -22.17 -29.74 -9.04
C PRO A 132 -20.70 -29.54 -8.67
N ALA A 133 -19.78 -29.35 -9.62
CA ALA A 133 -18.34 -29.38 -9.38
C ALA A 133 -17.60 -28.06 -9.64
N GLN A 134 -18.20 -27.11 -10.36
CA GLN A 134 -17.63 -25.78 -10.59
C GLN A 134 -18.00 -24.77 -9.50
N ASP A 135 -19.01 -25.08 -8.67
CA ASP A 135 -19.61 -24.12 -7.74
C ASP A 135 -18.78 -23.80 -6.50
N MET A 136 -17.86 -24.69 -6.10
CA MET A 136 -17.11 -24.50 -4.83
C MET A 136 -15.78 -23.75 -5.01
N THR A 137 -15.33 -23.50 -6.25
CA THR A 137 -14.02 -22.85 -6.48
C THR A 137 -14.00 -21.44 -5.90
N ALA A 138 -15.00 -20.61 -6.21
CA ALA A 138 -15.11 -19.25 -5.70
C ALA A 138 -15.19 -19.23 -4.16
N TYR A 139 -15.95 -20.16 -3.58
CA TYR A 139 -16.05 -20.33 -2.13
C TYR A 139 -14.69 -20.62 -1.47
N HIS A 140 -13.92 -21.58 -2.00
CA HIS A 140 -12.58 -21.88 -1.48
C HIS A 140 -11.58 -20.73 -1.69
N GLU A 141 -11.69 -20.00 -2.80
CA GLU A 141 -10.93 -18.78 -3.04
C GLU A 141 -11.24 -17.71 -1.97
N GLY A 142 -12.52 -17.53 -1.63
CA GLY A 142 -12.97 -16.61 -0.57
C GLY A 142 -12.37 -16.94 0.79
N GLN A 143 -12.43 -18.23 1.19
CA GLN A 143 -11.79 -18.70 2.42
C GLN A 143 -10.28 -18.45 2.42
N ASN A 144 -9.62 -18.70 1.29
CA ASN A 144 -8.19 -18.49 1.19
C ASN A 144 -7.82 -17.00 1.29
N ALA A 145 -8.56 -16.13 0.62
CA ALA A 145 -8.39 -14.69 0.70
C ALA A 145 -8.55 -14.20 2.15
N ARG A 146 -9.54 -14.72 2.88
CA ARG A 146 -9.76 -14.41 4.30
C ARG A 146 -8.58 -14.82 5.18
N ARG A 147 -8.03 -16.02 4.98
CA ARG A 147 -6.83 -16.48 5.70
C ARG A 147 -5.60 -15.61 5.42
N VAL A 148 -5.40 -15.23 4.16
CA VAL A 148 -4.29 -14.34 3.76
C VAL A 148 -4.43 -12.98 4.44
N TRP A 149 -5.63 -12.40 4.44
CA TRP A 149 -5.94 -11.16 5.14
C TRP A 149 -5.68 -11.27 6.65
N ASN A 150 -6.18 -12.33 7.29
CA ASN A 150 -6.01 -12.58 8.73
C ASN A 150 -4.53 -12.75 9.11
N ARG A 151 -3.73 -13.42 8.26
CA ARG A 151 -2.29 -13.53 8.47
C ARG A 151 -1.59 -12.18 8.36
N TRP A 152 -1.94 -11.39 7.35
CA TRP A 152 -1.36 -10.06 7.14
C TRP A 152 -1.69 -9.10 8.30
N ILE A 153 -2.96 -9.05 8.74
CA ILE A 153 -3.37 -8.16 9.85
C ILE A 153 -2.77 -8.60 11.19
N ALA A 154 -2.47 -9.89 11.39
CA ALA A 154 -1.79 -10.40 12.57
C ALA A 154 -0.33 -9.92 12.66
N GLY A 155 0.33 -9.67 11.52
CA GLY A 155 1.67 -9.09 11.47
C GLY A 155 1.71 -7.58 11.73
N LEU A 156 0.56 -6.91 11.79
CA LEU A 156 0.47 -5.49 12.12
C LEU A 156 0.28 -5.28 13.63
N SER A 157 0.76 -4.14 14.13
CA SER A 157 0.59 -3.73 15.52
C SER A 157 0.31 -2.22 15.64
N GLY A 158 -0.16 -1.79 16.82
CA GLY A 158 -0.41 -0.39 17.15
C GLY A 158 -1.34 0.33 16.18
N GLU A 159 -1.01 1.59 15.87
CA GLU A 159 -1.78 2.47 14.99
C GLU A 159 -1.97 1.88 13.58
N ARG A 160 -0.95 1.20 13.04
CA ARG A 160 -1.02 0.57 11.71
C ARG A 160 -2.12 -0.50 11.66
N LYS A 161 -2.20 -1.37 12.67
CA LYS A 161 -3.27 -2.38 12.74
C LYS A 161 -4.65 -1.71 12.86
N ARG A 162 -4.76 -0.66 13.68
CA ARG A 162 -6.02 0.08 13.86
C ARG A 162 -6.52 0.69 12.55
N GLY A 163 -5.63 1.36 11.80
CA GLY A 163 -5.98 1.93 10.50
C GLY A 163 -6.39 0.87 9.47
N ALA A 164 -5.73 -0.28 9.47
CA ALA A 164 -6.07 -1.37 8.58
C ALA A 164 -7.46 -1.97 8.86
N LEU A 165 -7.80 -2.17 10.14
CA LEU A 165 -9.12 -2.63 10.57
C LEU A 165 -10.21 -1.59 10.29
N PHE A 166 -9.92 -0.30 10.50
CA PHE A 166 -10.85 0.78 10.19
C PHE A 166 -11.26 0.78 8.71
N TRP A 167 -10.29 0.62 7.80
CA TRP A 167 -10.59 0.54 6.37
C TRP A 167 -11.48 -0.65 6.04
N MET A 168 -11.18 -1.84 6.60
CA MET A 168 -11.98 -3.04 6.37
C MET A 168 -13.44 -2.86 6.81
N GLN A 169 -13.67 -2.26 7.99
CA GLN A 169 -15.01 -1.96 8.47
C GLN A 169 -15.74 -0.96 7.56
N GLY A 170 -15.04 0.06 7.05
CA GLY A 170 -15.59 1.00 6.09
C GLY A 170 -16.00 0.36 4.76
N ALA A 171 -15.17 -0.56 4.25
CA ALA A 171 -15.41 -1.27 3.00
C ALA A 171 -16.70 -2.11 3.03
N LEU A 172 -16.98 -2.78 4.15
CA LEU A 172 -18.20 -3.57 4.34
C LEU A 172 -19.49 -2.74 4.33
N HIS A 173 -19.38 -1.45 4.64
CA HIS A 173 -20.52 -0.53 4.70
C HIS A 173 -20.57 0.42 3.50
N HIS A 174 -19.78 0.16 2.45
CA HIS A 174 -19.60 1.05 1.28
C HIS A 174 -19.33 2.51 1.66
N ARG A 175 -18.66 2.74 2.80
CA ARG A 175 -18.35 4.10 3.26
C ARG A 175 -17.04 4.56 2.65
N THR A 176 -17.07 5.71 2.00
CA THR A 176 -15.87 6.45 1.59
C THR A 176 -15.29 7.20 2.78
N ASN A 177 -14.87 6.48 3.81
CA ASN A 177 -14.22 7.11 4.96
C ASN A 177 -12.78 7.47 4.57
N PRO A 178 -12.37 8.75 4.73
CA PRO A 178 -10.99 9.12 4.52
C PRO A 178 -10.08 8.44 5.56
N CYS A 179 -8.85 8.11 5.17
CA CYS A 179 -7.83 7.53 6.06
C CYS A 179 -7.22 8.61 6.96
N ASP A 180 -8.06 9.30 7.73
CA ASP A 180 -7.66 10.44 8.57
C ASP A 180 -7.24 9.95 9.97
N GLY A 181 -6.08 10.43 10.44
CA GLY A 181 -5.55 10.06 11.74
C GLY A 181 -4.04 10.27 11.84
N THR A 182 -3.41 9.58 12.79
CA THR A 182 -1.94 9.58 12.94
C THR A 182 -1.26 9.00 11.68
N THR A 183 0.02 9.33 11.47
CA THR A 183 0.77 8.78 10.32
C THR A 183 0.76 7.25 10.29
N GLY A 184 0.87 6.59 11.45
CA GLY A 184 0.80 5.14 11.56
C GLY A 184 -0.57 4.59 11.16
N PHE A 185 -1.64 5.25 11.61
CA PHE A 185 -3.02 4.90 11.26
C PHE A 185 -3.27 5.04 9.76
N ALA A 186 -2.95 6.20 9.18
CA ALA A 186 -3.13 6.46 7.75
C ALA A 186 -2.37 5.43 6.90
N MET A 187 -1.13 5.10 7.28
CA MET A 187 -0.33 4.09 6.59
C MET A 187 -0.99 2.71 6.61
N GLY A 188 -1.50 2.28 7.77
CA GLY A 188 -2.24 1.02 7.90
C GLY A 188 -3.51 0.97 7.07
N CYS A 189 -4.29 2.06 7.09
CA CYS A 189 -5.51 2.23 6.31
C CYS A 189 -5.24 2.15 4.79
N PHE A 190 -4.22 2.84 4.30
CA PHE A 190 -3.84 2.80 2.89
C PHE A 190 -3.31 1.44 2.42
N GLN A 191 -2.59 0.73 3.29
CA GLN A 191 -2.12 -0.63 2.99
C GLN A 191 -3.30 -1.61 2.95
N ALA A 192 -4.22 -1.54 3.90
CA ALA A 192 -5.45 -2.33 3.90
C ALA A 192 -6.27 -2.09 2.63
N ARG A 193 -6.42 -0.83 2.21
CA ARG A 193 -7.08 -0.49 0.95
C ARG A 193 -6.46 -1.21 -0.24
N ARG A 194 -5.14 -1.12 -0.38
CA ARG A 194 -4.42 -1.81 -1.48
C ARG A 194 -4.58 -3.32 -1.42
N HIS A 195 -4.59 -3.90 -0.22
CA HIS A 195 -4.70 -5.34 -0.02
C HIS A 195 -6.11 -5.86 -0.29
N LEU A 196 -7.14 -5.08 0.06
CA LEU A 196 -8.55 -5.44 -0.12
C LEU A 196 -9.09 -5.09 -1.50
N SER A 197 -8.58 -4.09 -2.22
CA SER A 197 -9.08 -3.74 -3.57
C SER A 197 -9.34 -4.93 -4.51
N PRO A 198 -8.41 -5.87 -4.74
CA PRO A 198 -8.69 -7.02 -5.60
C PRO A 198 -9.72 -8.00 -5.02
N ILE A 199 -9.87 -8.03 -3.70
CA ILE A 199 -10.84 -8.86 -2.98
C ILE A 199 -12.24 -8.25 -3.06
N LEU A 200 -12.35 -6.92 -2.96
CA LEU A 200 -13.63 -6.21 -3.06
C LEU A 200 -14.27 -6.38 -4.43
N ASN A 201 -13.49 -6.30 -5.52
CA ASN A 201 -14.02 -6.56 -6.87
C ASN A 201 -14.63 -7.98 -6.97
N ARG A 202 -14.01 -8.97 -6.32
CA ARG A 202 -14.53 -10.35 -6.28
C ARG A 202 -15.80 -10.50 -5.43
N TRP A 203 -16.02 -9.65 -4.44
CA TRP A 203 -17.25 -9.68 -3.63
C TRP A 203 -18.48 -9.35 -4.46
N ASP A 204 -18.34 -8.42 -5.41
CA ASP A 204 -19.44 -8.01 -6.30
C ASP A 204 -19.65 -9.02 -7.44
N ASP A 205 -18.56 -9.59 -7.97
CA ASP A 205 -18.60 -10.49 -9.14
C ASP A 205 -19.03 -11.94 -8.81
N ALA A 206 -18.76 -12.44 -7.60
CA ALA A 206 -18.95 -13.85 -7.24
C ALA A 206 -19.56 -14.00 -5.83
N PRO A 207 -20.88 -14.23 -5.68
CA PRO A 207 -21.53 -14.32 -4.36
C PRO A 207 -20.98 -15.46 -3.50
N ASP A 208 -20.59 -16.59 -4.10
CA ASP A 208 -20.02 -17.73 -3.37
C ASP A 208 -18.65 -17.40 -2.77
N PHE A 209 -17.89 -16.52 -3.41
CA PHE A 209 -16.63 -16.01 -2.85
C PHE A 209 -16.88 -15.26 -1.54
N TRP A 210 -17.94 -14.42 -1.50
CA TRP A 210 -18.32 -13.71 -0.29
C TRP A 210 -18.79 -14.66 0.83
N LEU A 211 -19.55 -15.71 0.48
CA LEU A 211 -19.91 -16.77 1.43
C LEU A 211 -18.68 -17.48 2.01
N GLY A 212 -17.71 -17.81 1.15
CA GLY A 212 -16.44 -18.41 1.56
C GLY A 212 -15.61 -17.49 2.45
N TRP A 213 -15.59 -16.20 2.16
CA TRP A 213 -14.89 -15.19 2.97
C TRP A 213 -15.48 -15.08 4.39
N ASN A 214 -16.80 -15.18 4.54
CA ASN A 214 -17.47 -15.08 5.85
C ASN A 214 -17.48 -16.39 6.64
N ALA A 215 -17.23 -17.53 6.00
CA ALA A 215 -17.17 -18.83 6.66
C ALA A 215 -15.84 -19.11 7.38
N SER A 216 -14.82 -18.23 7.25
CA SER A 216 -13.47 -18.41 7.80
C SER A 216 -13.05 -17.34 8.82
#